data_AF-A0A2U3LTA4-F1
#
_entry.id   AF-A0A2U3LTA4-F1
#
_cell.length_a   1.000
_cell.length_b   1.000
_cell.length_c   1.000
_cell.angle_alpha   90.00
_cell.angle_beta   90.00
_cell.angle_gamma   90.00
#
_symmetry.space_group_name_H-M   'P 1'
#
loop_
_entity.id
_entity.type
_entity.pdbx_description
1 polymer ?
#
loop_
_entity_poly.entity_id
_entity_poly.type
_entity_poly.pdbx_seq_one_letter_code
_entity_poly.pdbx_strand_id
1 'polypeptide(L)'
;MIRVLTSAALAVVFSGLAWAQSAPARLSFEVADVKISPPGGTPKFDFLPGGKLTAHYFTMKELIAAAWGLDEDFVTGGPAWLSSEHYDVVAKAPALSPTQPLSAPDKDLLQMLQSLLIERFKLEIHHDKKVTSVYALVVGKKGASLKESAADATDKPSCQIQRPQQRKDGLILRTFACKKVGMDDLADSLGSIAAAYIDLPVVNLTELKGVYDFTLEWAPRRGGRGAAMRGEVPAAGKSGDAPTPSNPDGPDVFDALQSQLGLRLDQRKYPMDIVIVDKVERVPTDN
;
A
#
# COMPACT_ATOMS: atom_id res chain seq x y z
N MET A 1 56.45 57.55 -34.71
CA MET A 1 57.22 56.59 -35.52
C MET A 1 57.44 55.33 -34.69
N ILE A 2 57.08 54.16 -35.25
CA ILE A 2 57.54 52.79 -34.88
C ILE A 2 57.08 52.27 -33.50
N ARG A 3 56.75 51.00 -33.22
CA ARG A 3 56.08 49.86 -33.89
C ARG A 3 56.18 48.70 -32.87
N VAL A 4 55.10 47.91 -32.74
CA VAL A 4 55.04 46.49 -32.35
C VAL A 4 55.31 46.10 -30.87
N LEU A 5 54.29 45.53 -30.24
CA LEU A 5 54.41 44.39 -29.32
C LEU A 5 53.21 43.44 -29.55
N THR A 6 53.57 42.20 -29.83
CA THR A 6 52.73 41.04 -30.12
C THR A 6 51.88 40.63 -28.91
N SER A 7 50.60 40.31 -29.14
CA SER A 7 49.74 39.65 -28.14
C SER A 7 49.18 38.36 -28.73
N ALA A 8 49.57 37.23 -28.16
CA ALA A 8 49.02 35.91 -28.46
C ALA A 8 47.72 35.72 -27.66
N ALA A 9 46.61 35.46 -28.34
CA ALA A 9 45.33 35.15 -27.71
C ALA A 9 45.20 33.63 -27.53
N LEU A 10 45.12 33.20 -26.26
CA LEU A 10 44.83 31.82 -25.89
C LEU A 10 43.31 31.67 -25.74
N ALA A 11 42.66 30.97 -26.67
CA ALA A 11 41.24 30.64 -26.58
C ALA A 11 41.05 29.40 -25.69
N VAL A 12 40.49 29.59 -24.49
CA VAL A 12 40.06 28.49 -23.62
C VAL A 12 38.62 28.13 -24.00
N VAL A 13 38.44 26.98 -24.66
CA VAL A 13 37.12 26.38 -24.89
C VAL A 13 36.76 25.55 -23.67
N PHE A 14 35.87 26.08 -22.82
CA PHE A 14 35.26 25.33 -21.73
C PHE A 14 34.10 24.49 -22.31
N SER A 15 34.39 23.24 -22.67
CA SER A 15 33.35 22.27 -23.05
C SER A 15 32.57 21.88 -21.79
N GLY A 16 31.31 22.32 -21.71
CA GLY A 16 30.37 21.89 -20.67
C GLY A 16 30.10 20.39 -20.81
N LEU A 17 30.63 19.60 -19.87
CA LEU A 17 30.17 18.25 -19.61
C LEU A 17 28.77 18.33 -19.02
N ALA A 18 27.75 18.35 -19.87
CA ALA A 18 26.41 18.02 -19.46
C ALA A 18 26.40 16.54 -19.06
N TRP A 19 26.30 16.26 -17.76
CA TRP A 19 25.93 14.93 -17.30
C TRP A 19 24.58 14.58 -17.92
N ALA A 20 24.59 13.70 -18.92
CA ALA A 20 23.42 12.92 -19.27
C ALA A 20 23.10 12.07 -18.04
N GLN A 21 22.25 12.59 -17.17
CA GLN A 21 21.63 11.79 -16.12
C GLN A 21 20.72 10.83 -16.86
N SER A 22 21.18 9.59 -17.05
CA SER A 22 20.35 8.50 -17.52
C SER A 22 19.05 8.54 -16.73
N ALA A 23 17.92 8.78 -17.40
CA ALA A 23 16.63 8.67 -16.75
C ALA A 23 16.57 7.29 -16.07
N PRO A 24 16.15 7.19 -14.80
CA PRO A 24 16.05 5.89 -14.15
C PRO A 24 15.19 4.99 -15.04
N ALA A 25 15.71 3.79 -15.33
CA ALA A 25 14.99 2.83 -16.15
C ALA A 25 13.62 2.60 -15.52
N ARG A 26 12.53 2.91 -16.24
CA ARG A 26 11.18 2.63 -15.76
C ARG A 26 11.05 1.12 -15.59
N LEU A 27 10.56 0.71 -14.42
CA LEU A 27 10.16 -0.68 -14.23
C LEU A 27 9.01 -0.98 -15.18
N SER A 28 9.17 -2.01 -15.99
CA SER A 28 8.16 -2.47 -16.95
C SER A 28 8.05 -3.97 -16.90
N PHE A 29 6.88 -4.47 -17.31
CA PHE A 29 6.70 -5.90 -17.55
C PHE A 29 7.48 -6.34 -18.79
N GLU A 30 7.98 -7.58 -18.77
CA GLU A 30 8.59 -8.23 -19.95
C GLU A 30 7.51 -8.50 -21.01
N VAL A 31 6.32 -8.92 -20.55
CA VAL A 31 5.15 -9.18 -21.39
C VAL A 31 3.91 -8.70 -20.64
N ALA A 32 3.01 -8.03 -21.34
CA ALA A 32 1.68 -7.68 -20.84
C ALA A 32 0.63 -7.90 -21.93
N ASP A 33 -0.50 -8.47 -21.54
CA ASP A 33 -1.73 -8.56 -22.32
C ASP A 33 -2.81 -7.78 -21.58
N VAL A 34 -3.50 -6.89 -22.30
CA VAL A 34 -4.57 -6.06 -21.74
C VAL A 34 -5.74 -6.02 -22.69
N LYS A 35 -6.93 -6.31 -22.18
CA LYS A 35 -8.17 -6.33 -22.97
C LYS A 35 -9.38 -5.96 -22.13
N ILE A 36 -10.43 -5.51 -22.80
CA ILE A 36 -11.74 -5.33 -22.16
C ILE A 36 -12.28 -6.70 -21.75
N SER A 37 -12.77 -6.81 -20.51
CA SER A 37 -13.30 -8.05 -19.97
C SER A 37 -14.68 -8.37 -20.56
N PRO A 38 -15.00 -9.65 -20.82
CA PRO A 38 -16.36 -10.09 -21.07
C PRO A 38 -17.28 -9.79 -19.88
N PRO A 39 -18.58 -9.56 -20.10
CA PRO A 39 -19.53 -9.28 -19.01
C PRO A 39 -19.69 -10.47 -18.06
N GLY A 40 -19.98 -10.20 -16.79
CA GLY A 40 -20.31 -11.22 -15.79
C GLY A 40 -19.11 -11.90 -15.14
N GLY A 41 -17.92 -11.28 -15.21
CA GLY A 41 -16.74 -11.74 -14.49
C GLY A 41 -16.81 -11.47 -12.98
N THR A 42 -15.93 -12.14 -12.24
CA THR A 42 -15.72 -11.89 -10.81
C THR A 42 -14.36 -11.21 -10.65
N PRO A 43 -14.28 -10.05 -9.97
CA PRO A 43 -13.02 -9.38 -9.71
C PRO A 43 -12.03 -10.32 -9.02
N LYS A 44 -10.84 -10.49 -9.61
CA LYS A 44 -9.75 -11.25 -9.01
C LYS A 44 -8.41 -10.60 -9.32
N PHE A 45 -7.64 -10.32 -8.27
CA PHE A 45 -6.32 -9.71 -8.38
C PHE A 45 -5.31 -10.60 -7.66
N ASP A 46 -4.42 -11.23 -8.43
CA ASP A 46 -3.43 -12.15 -7.90
C ASP A 46 -2.01 -11.77 -8.33
N PHE A 47 -1.10 -11.90 -7.38
CA PHE A 47 0.33 -12.01 -7.63
C PHE A 47 0.72 -13.48 -7.58
N LEU A 48 1.16 -14.02 -8.70
CA LEU A 48 1.51 -15.42 -8.87
C LEU A 48 3.03 -15.60 -8.87
N PRO A 49 3.54 -16.79 -8.47
CA PRO A 49 4.95 -17.11 -8.54
C PRO A 49 5.58 -16.81 -9.92
N GLY A 50 6.83 -16.37 -9.92
CA GLY A 50 7.55 -16.00 -11.14
C GLY A 50 7.24 -14.58 -11.65
N GLY A 51 6.74 -13.70 -10.78
CA GLY A 51 6.51 -12.28 -11.10
C GLY A 51 5.31 -12.05 -12.01
N LYS A 52 4.31 -12.95 -11.98
CA LYS A 52 3.11 -12.83 -12.81
C LYS A 52 2.02 -12.07 -12.07
N LEU A 53 1.48 -11.03 -12.69
CA LEU A 53 0.31 -10.28 -12.25
C LEU A 53 -0.90 -10.72 -13.08
N THR A 54 -2.01 -11.02 -12.41
CA THR A 54 -3.32 -11.19 -13.06
C THR A 54 -4.36 -10.34 -12.37
N ALA A 55 -4.93 -9.38 -13.10
CA ALA A 55 -6.13 -8.65 -12.71
C ALA A 55 -7.25 -9.05 -13.67
N HIS A 56 -8.34 -9.61 -13.16
CA HIS A 56 -9.48 -10.04 -13.94
C HIS A 56 -10.71 -9.25 -13.54
N TYR A 57 -11.42 -8.73 -14.54
CA TYR A 57 -12.66 -7.99 -14.35
C TYR A 57 -12.50 -6.77 -13.43
N PHE A 58 -11.42 -6.01 -13.59
CA PHE A 58 -11.14 -4.78 -12.84
C PHE A 58 -11.52 -3.54 -13.63
N THR A 59 -12.18 -2.58 -13.00
CA THR A 59 -12.39 -1.27 -13.62
C THR A 59 -11.07 -0.52 -13.78
N MET A 60 -11.00 0.41 -14.74
CA MET A 60 -9.80 1.23 -14.91
C MET A 60 -9.49 2.07 -13.66
N LYS A 61 -10.54 2.53 -12.95
CA LYS A 61 -10.37 3.27 -11.70
C LYS A 61 -9.74 2.41 -10.60
N GLU A 62 -10.16 1.15 -10.45
CA GLU A 62 -9.54 0.21 -9.51
C GLU A 62 -8.08 -0.13 -9.89
N LEU A 63 -7.77 -0.26 -11.18
CA LEU A 63 -6.39 -0.48 -11.64
C LEU A 63 -5.48 0.70 -11.31
N ILE A 64 -5.95 1.93 -11.52
CA ILE A 64 -5.22 3.16 -11.14
C ILE A 64 -5.05 3.21 -9.61
N ALA A 65 -6.12 2.96 -8.85
CA ALA A 65 -6.07 2.95 -7.39
C ALA A 65 -5.02 1.94 -6.87
N ALA A 66 -5.03 0.72 -7.41
CA ALA A 66 -4.04 -0.30 -7.08
C ALA A 66 -2.61 0.14 -7.44
N ALA A 67 -2.40 0.67 -8.64
CA ALA A 67 -1.07 1.08 -9.12
C ALA A 67 -0.44 2.17 -8.25
N TRP A 68 -1.23 3.09 -7.67
CA TRP A 68 -0.75 4.14 -6.76
C TRP A 68 -0.88 3.81 -5.27
N GLY A 69 -1.39 2.62 -4.91
CA GLY A 69 -1.57 2.22 -3.52
C GLY A 69 -2.63 3.06 -2.79
N LEU A 70 -3.70 3.42 -3.48
CA LEU A 70 -4.80 4.24 -2.96
C LEU A 70 -6.09 3.43 -2.88
N ASP A 71 -7.00 3.85 -1.99
CA ASP A 71 -8.40 3.44 -2.10
C ASP A 71 -9.04 4.11 -3.34
N GLU A 72 -10.03 3.44 -3.93
CA GLU A 72 -10.71 3.91 -5.14
C GLU A 72 -11.33 5.31 -4.98
N ASP A 73 -11.77 5.68 -3.77
CA ASP A 73 -12.36 6.99 -3.44
C ASP A 73 -11.35 8.16 -3.47
N PHE A 74 -10.05 7.85 -3.57
CA PHE A 74 -8.96 8.81 -3.74
C PHE A 74 -8.47 8.90 -5.19
N VAL A 75 -9.12 8.19 -6.12
CA VAL A 75 -8.97 8.41 -7.57
C VAL A 75 -10.18 9.18 -8.07
N THR A 76 -9.95 10.34 -8.66
CA THR A 76 -11.03 11.26 -9.11
C THR A 76 -10.76 11.80 -10.52
N GLY A 77 -11.70 12.56 -11.07
CA GLY A 77 -11.60 13.07 -12.44
C GLY A 77 -11.85 12.01 -13.51
N GLY A 78 -11.36 12.27 -14.72
CA GLY A 78 -11.46 11.37 -15.86
C GLY A 78 -12.89 11.13 -16.40
N PRO A 79 -13.01 10.32 -17.45
CA PRO A 79 -14.28 9.98 -18.08
C PRO A 79 -15.07 8.96 -17.26
N ALA A 80 -16.41 9.00 -17.33
CA ALA A 80 -17.30 8.17 -16.52
C ALA A 80 -17.12 6.65 -16.69
N TRP A 81 -16.59 6.19 -17.84
CA TRP A 81 -16.37 4.77 -18.10
C TRP A 81 -15.32 4.14 -17.18
N LEU A 82 -14.47 4.96 -16.54
CA LEU A 82 -13.44 4.50 -15.60
C LEU A 82 -14.00 3.63 -14.47
N SER A 83 -15.24 3.88 -14.04
CA SER A 83 -15.90 3.16 -12.93
C SER A 83 -16.86 2.06 -13.40
N SER A 84 -17.01 1.84 -14.70
CA SER A 84 -18.01 0.91 -15.24
C SER A 84 -17.47 -0.12 -16.23
N GLU A 85 -16.35 0.18 -16.89
CA GLU A 85 -15.76 -0.72 -17.88
C GLU A 85 -14.63 -1.52 -17.26
N HIS A 86 -14.67 -2.84 -17.46
CA HIS A 86 -13.78 -3.79 -16.84
C HIS A 86 -12.71 -4.25 -17.82
N TYR A 87 -11.51 -4.49 -17.30
CA TYR A 87 -10.33 -4.91 -18.02
C TYR A 87 -9.72 -6.15 -17.38
N ASP A 88 -9.17 -7.01 -18.23
CA ASP A 88 -8.28 -8.10 -17.86
C ASP A 88 -6.85 -7.67 -18.17
N VAL A 89 -5.97 -7.78 -17.17
CA VAL A 89 -4.53 -7.55 -17.27
C VAL A 89 -3.81 -8.84 -16.90
N VAL A 90 -3.01 -9.36 -17.82
CA VAL A 90 -2.10 -10.49 -17.57
C VAL A 90 -0.70 -10.03 -17.91
N ALA A 91 0.16 -9.92 -16.90
CA ALA A 91 1.51 -9.39 -17.09
C ALA A 91 2.57 -10.25 -16.38
N LYS A 92 3.79 -10.22 -16.92
CA LYS A 92 4.94 -10.97 -16.41
C LYS A 92 6.12 -10.03 -16.22
N ALA A 93 6.63 -9.94 -14.99
CA ALA A 93 7.82 -9.15 -14.68
C ALA A 93 9.10 -9.89 -15.12
N PRO A 94 10.18 -9.16 -15.48
CA PRO A 94 11.51 -9.74 -15.64
C PRO A 94 11.89 -10.44 -14.33
N ALA A 95 12.46 -11.65 -14.41
CA ALA A 95 12.74 -12.56 -13.29
C ALA A 95 12.90 -11.90 -11.91
N LEU A 96 11.77 -11.66 -11.22
CA LEU A 96 11.76 -11.18 -9.85
C LEU A 96 12.06 -12.38 -8.95
N SER A 97 12.95 -12.19 -7.97
CA SER A 97 13.20 -13.20 -6.94
C SER A 97 11.89 -13.54 -6.22
N PRO A 98 11.65 -14.82 -5.86
CA PRO A 98 10.42 -15.26 -5.22
C PRO A 98 10.40 -14.80 -3.75
N THR A 99 10.09 -13.53 -3.50
CA THR A 99 9.98 -12.96 -2.15
C THR A 99 8.92 -11.87 -2.24
N GLN A 100 7.72 -11.92 -1.66
CA GLN A 100 7.22 -12.57 -0.45
C GLN A 100 5.68 -12.70 -0.54
N PRO A 101 5.04 -13.53 0.30
CA PRO A 101 3.67 -13.26 0.69
C PRO A 101 3.70 -12.06 1.66
N LEU A 102 3.35 -10.88 1.16
CA LEU A 102 2.95 -9.78 2.02
C LEU A 102 1.50 -9.45 1.70
N SER A 103 0.76 -9.15 2.75
CA SER A 103 -0.62 -8.67 2.70
C SER A 103 -0.76 -7.27 2.08
N ALA A 104 0.29 -6.81 1.38
CA ALA A 104 0.43 -5.58 0.63
C ALA A 104 1.12 -5.90 -0.73
N PRO A 105 0.72 -5.25 -1.83
CA PRO A 105 1.32 -5.47 -3.15
C PRO A 105 2.83 -5.18 -3.17
N ASP A 106 3.57 -5.92 -4.00
CA ASP A 106 4.98 -5.62 -4.27
C ASP A 106 5.09 -4.24 -4.93
N LYS A 107 5.83 -3.32 -4.30
CA LYS A 107 5.99 -1.93 -4.77
C LYS A 107 6.57 -1.87 -6.19
N ASP A 108 7.46 -2.80 -6.54
CA ASP A 108 8.05 -2.87 -7.88
C ASP A 108 6.99 -3.28 -8.91
N LEU A 109 6.11 -4.23 -8.58
CA LEU A 109 5.02 -4.65 -9.47
C LEU A 109 3.96 -3.56 -9.63
N LEU A 110 3.65 -2.80 -8.56
CA LEU A 110 2.76 -1.65 -8.67
C LEU A 110 3.35 -0.57 -9.58
N GLN A 111 4.65 -0.30 -9.49
CA GLN A 111 5.33 0.61 -10.41
C GLN A 111 5.32 0.11 -11.86
N MET A 112 5.49 -1.20 -12.09
CA MET A 112 5.31 -1.78 -13.43
C MET A 112 3.87 -1.61 -13.94
N LEU A 113 2.86 -1.75 -13.07
CA LEU A 113 1.48 -1.48 -13.41
C LEU A 113 1.25 -0.01 -13.76
N GLN A 114 1.85 0.94 -13.01
CA GLN A 114 1.81 2.36 -13.37
C GLN A 114 2.37 2.59 -14.78
N SER A 115 3.56 2.05 -15.07
CA SER A 115 4.18 2.16 -16.40
C SER A 115 3.27 1.60 -17.50
N LEU A 116 2.67 0.42 -17.28
CA LEU A 116 1.72 -0.18 -18.22
C LEU A 116 0.51 0.73 -18.47
N LEU A 117 -0.10 1.29 -17.43
CA LEU A 117 -1.27 2.16 -17.58
C LEU A 117 -0.91 3.46 -18.33
N ILE A 118 0.24 4.06 -17.99
CA ILE A 118 0.75 5.26 -18.67
C ILE A 118 1.02 4.98 -20.15
N GLU A 119 1.68 3.89 -20.48
CA GLU A 119 2.12 3.62 -21.86
C GLU A 119 0.99 3.14 -22.75
N ARG A 120 0.13 2.25 -22.24
CA ARG A 120 -0.91 1.57 -23.02
C ARG A 120 -2.19 2.34 -23.11
N PHE A 121 -2.56 3.05 -22.06
CA PHE A 121 -3.78 3.86 -22.03
C PHE A 121 -3.49 5.35 -22.10
N LYS A 122 -2.24 5.77 -22.33
CA LYS A 122 -1.84 7.19 -22.35
C LYS A 122 -2.34 7.92 -21.11
N LEU A 123 -2.26 7.25 -19.96
CA LEU A 123 -2.73 7.78 -18.69
C LEU A 123 -1.90 9.00 -18.31
N GLU A 124 -2.58 10.13 -18.16
CA GLU A 124 -2.03 11.38 -17.61
C GLU A 124 -2.78 11.69 -16.32
N ILE A 125 -2.03 11.98 -15.26
CA ILE A 125 -2.56 12.28 -13.94
C ILE A 125 -1.81 13.44 -13.30
N HIS A 126 -2.44 14.06 -12.30
CA HIS A 126 -1.76 14.87 -11.32
C HIS A 126 -2.22 14.53 -9.90
N HIS A 127 -1.48 15.02 -8.92
CA HIS A 127 -1.76 14.82 -7.50
C HIS A 127 -2.40 16.06 -6.89
N ASP A 128 -3.30 15.84 -5.94
CA ASP A 128 -3.90 16.89 -5.11
C ASP A 128 -4.13 16.36 -3.69
N LYS A 129 -4.69 17.18 -2.79
CA LYS A 129 -5.00 16.84 -1.41
C LYS A 129 -6.49 16.93 -1.15
N LYS A 130 -7.05 15.87 -0.56
CA LYS A 130 -8.44 15.82 -0.08
C LYS A 130 -8.48 15.68 1.44
N VAL A 131 -9.08 16.66 2.12
CA VAL A 131 -9.29 16.58 3.57
C VAL A 131 -10.39 15.55 3.86
N THR A 132 -10.01 14.43 4.50
CA THR A 132 -10.94 13.35 4.87
C THR A 132 -10.76 12.93 6.33
N SER A 133 -11.69 12.15 6.86
CA SER A 133 -11.51 11.51 8.17
C SER A 133 -10.57 10.31 8.04
N VAL A 134 -9.57 10.23 8.90
CA VAL A 134 -8.59 9.14 8.96
C VAL A 134 -8.41 8.68 10.40
N TYR A 135 -7.83 7.50 10.59
CA TYR A 135 -7.15 7.14 11.83
C TYR A 135 -5.69 7.56 11.75
N ALA A 136 -5.26 8.48 12.60
CA ALA A 136 -3.84 8.80 12.75
C ALA A 136 -3.19 7.81 13.71
N LEU A 137 -2.25 7.01 13.21
CA LEU A 137 -1.38 6.16 14.02
C LEU A 137 -0.34 7.05 14.72
N VAL A 138 -0.42 7.14 16.03
CA VAL A 138 0.43 8.03 16.84
C VAL A 138 0.97 7.31 18.07
N VAL A 139 2.02 7.86 18.68
CA VAL A 139 2.59 7.32 19.92
C VAL A 139 1.66 7.57 21.11
N GLY A 140 1.43 6.51 21.88
CA GLY A 140 0.62 6.46 23.10
C GLY A 140 1.15 7.35 24.23
N LYS A 141 0.30 7.61 25.25
CA LYS A 141 0.67 8.56 26.34
C LYS A 141 1.84 8.06 27.17
N LYS A 142 2.07 6.74 27.17
CA LYS A 142 3.14 6.05 27.88
C LYS A 142 4.41 5.88 27.03
N GLY A 143 4.44 6.45 25.83
CA GLY A 143 5.52 6.22 24.86
C GLY A 143 5.34 4.94 24.04
N ALA A 144 6.18 4.78 23.02
CA ALA A 144 6.21 3.61 22.17
C ALA A 144 6.86 2.43 22.93
N SER A 145 6.25 1.26 22.83
CA SER A 145 6.73 0.00 23.38
C SER A 145 7.13 -0.93 22.24
N LEU A 146 8.08 -0.48 21.41
CA LEU A 146 8.57 -1.19 20.24
C LEU A 146 10.04 -1.56 20.40
N LYS A 147 10.40 -2.74 19.93
CA LYS A 147 11.79 -3.16 19.85
C LYS A 147 12.33 -2.82 18.47
N GLU A 148 13.33 -1.94 18.41
CA GLU A 148 14.03 -1.66 17.16
C GLU A 148 14.75 -2.93 16.66
N SER A 149 14.68 -3.18 15.35
CA SER A 149 15.34 -4.34 14.75
C SER A 149 16.86 -4.16 14.75
N ALA A 150 17.60 -5.27 14.81
CA ALA A 150 19.06 -5.21 14.75
C ALA A 150 19.55 -4.70 13.38
N ALA A 151 20.53 -3.79 13.39
CA ALA A 151 21.07 -3.14 12.19
C ALA A 151 21.72 -4.12 11.20
N ASP A 152 22.31 -5.22 11.68
CA ASP A 152 23.10 -6.16 10.88
C ASP A 152 22.31 -7.38 10.38
N ALA A 153 21.00 -7.42 10.60
CA ALA A 153 20.18 -8.51 10.08
C ALA A 153 20.06 -8.39 8.55
N THR A 154 20.67 -9.34 7.83
CA THR A 154 20.51 -9.51 6.37
C THR A 154 19.09 -9.90 5.96
N ASP A 155 18.23 -10.16 6.93
CA ASP A 155 16.85 -10.54 6.73
C ASP A 155 16.06 -9.40 6.05
N LYS A 156 15.20 -9.80 5.10
CA LYS A 156 14.25 -8.90 4.44
C LYS A 156 13.11 -8.53 5.42
N PRO A 157 12.53 -7.32 5.32
CA PRO A 157 11.30 -6.97 6.04
C PRO A 157 10.22 -8.03 5.82
N SER A 158 9.55 -8.47 6.87
CA SER A 158 8.49 -9.49 6.73
C SER A 158 7.39 -9.32 7.76
N CYS A 159 6.16 -9.58 7.35
CA CYS A 159 5.01 -9.71 8.24
C CYS A 159 4.23 -10.98 7.89
N GLN A 160 3.77 -11.69 8.91
CA GLN A 160 2.99 -12.91 8.76
C GLN A 160 1.75 -12.86 9.64
N ILE A 161 0.58 -13.04 9.01
CA ILE A 161 -0.65 -13.38 9.73
C ILE A 161 -0.56 -14.87 10.06
N GLN A 162 -0.41 -15.17 11.35
CA GLN A 162 -0.36 -16.54 11.81
C GLN A 162 -1.76 -17.14 11.82
N ARG A 163 -1.83 -18.48 11.72
CA ARG A 163 -3.10 -19.20 11.88
C ARG A 163 -3.68 -18.85 13.26
N PRO A 164 -4.98 -18.55 13.36
CA PRO A 164 -5.59 -18.23 14.65
C PRO A 164 -5.29 -19.32 15.67
N GLN A 165 -4.65 -18.96 16.78
CA GLN A 165 -4.32 -19.89 17.84
C GLN A 165 -5.32 -19.72 18.98
N GLN A 166 -5.84 -20.85 19.44
CA GLN A 166 -6.63 -20.89 20.67
C GLN A 166 -5.66 -20.93 21.85
N ARG A 167 -5.70 -19.90 22.69
CA ARG A 167 -4.97 -19.88 23.97
C ARG A 167 -5.55 -20.91 24.94
N LYS A 168 -4.78 -21.21 25.99
CA LYS A 168 -5.18 -22.14 27.06
C LYS A 168 -6.46 -21.73 27.79
N ASP A 169 -6.82 -20.45 27.76
CA ASP A 169 -8.05 -19.87 28.33
C ASP A 169 -9.25 -19.90 27.36
N GLY A 170 -9.08 -20.45 26.16
CA GLY A 170 -10.14 -20.56 25.15
C GLY A 170 -10.27 -19.37 24.21
N LEU A 171 -9.50 -18.30 24.38
CA LEU A 171 -9.51 -17.15 23.48
C LEU A 171 -8.83 -17.49 22.15
N ILE A 172 -9.48 -17.15 21.03
CA ILE A 172 -8.88 -17.22 19.70
C ILE A 172 -8.31 -15.84 19.39
N LEU A 173 -6.99 -15.75 19.20
CA LEU A 173 -6.34 -14.50 18.80
C LEU A 173 -5.91 -14.56 17.34
N ARG A 174 -6.04 -13.42 16.66
CA ARG A 174 -5.28 -13.13 15.46
C ARG A 174 -3.90 -12.64 15.88
N THR A 175 -2.87 -13.21 15.29
CA THR A 175 -1.48 -12.82 15.55
C THR A 175 -0.86 -12.32 14.26
N PHE A 176 -0.37 -11.09 14.28
CA PHE A 176 0.38 -10.44 13.21
C PHE A 176 1.80 -10.20 13.69
N ALA A 177 2.74 -10.98 13.16
CA ALA A 177 4.15 -10.91 13.56
C ALA A 177 4.97 -10.27 12.45
N CYS A 178 5.68 -9.20 12.78
CA CYS A 178 6.49 -8.43 11.85
C CYS A 178 7.94 -8.34 12.32
N LYS A 179 8.85 -8.29 11.35
CA LYS A 179 10.29 -8.08 11.54
C LYS A 179 10.79 -7.02 10.57
N LYS A 180 11.57 -6.07 11.09
CA LYS A 180 12.23 -5.01 10.30
C LYS A 180 11.24 -4.17 9.49
N VAL A 181 10.15 -3.75 10.12
CA VAL A 181 9.04 -3.03 9.48
C VAL A 181 8.92 -1.61 10.03
N GLY A 182 8.70 -0.64 9.13
CA GLY A 182 8.48 0.77 9.49
C GLY A 182 7.03 1.04 9.90
N MET A 183 6.77 2.22 10.47
CA MET A 183 5.41 2.58 10.88
C MET A 183 4.47 2.89 9.71
N ASP A 184 5.00 3.28 8.54
CA ASP A 184 4.21 3.44 7.32
C ASP A 184 3.65 2.09 6.86
N ASP A 185 4.49 1.05 6.79
CA ASP A 185 4.08 -0.29 6.38
C ASP A 185 3.04 -0.89 7.37
N LEU A 186 3.15 -0.58 8.67
CA LEU A 186 2.14 -0.96 9.67
C LEU A 186 0.82 -0.23 9.42
N ALA A 187 0.86 1.09 9.17
CA ALA A 187 -0.34 1.87 8.86
C ALA A 187 -1.05 1.32 7.62
N ASP A 188 -0.32 1.07 6.53
CA ASP A 188 -0.84 0.50 5.29
C ASP A 188 -1.48 -0.88 5.51
N SER A 189 -0.89 -1.70 6.39
CA SER A 189 -1.37 -3.05 6.67
C SER A 189 -2.65 -3.09 7.52
N LEU A 190 -2.84 -2.13 8.44
CA LEU A 190 -3.90 -2.17 9.46
C LEU A 190 -5.31 -2.25 8.86
N GLY A 191 -5.58 -1.49 7.79
CA GLY A 191 -6.87 -1.52 7.09
C GLY A 191 -7.22 -2.92 6.54
N SER A 192 -6.22 -3.65 6.03
CA SER A 192 -6.39 -4.99 5.48
C SER A 192 -6.49 -6.07 6.57
N ILE A 193 -5.53 -6.09 7.50
CA ILE A 193 -5.44 -7.17 8.49
C ILE A 193 -6.53 -7.09 9.57
N ALA A 194 -7.00 -5.88 9.86
CA ALA A 194 -8.00 -5.57 10.86
C ALA A 194 -9.26 -4.91 10.27
N ALA A 195 -9.61 -5.22 9.02
CA ALA A 195 -10.78 -4.68 8.30
C ALA A 195 -12.14 -4.80 9.01
N ALA A 196 -12.25 -5.66 10.04
CA ALA A 196 -13.47 -5.75 10.85
C ALA A 196 -13.60 -4.61 11.88
N TYR A 197 -12.52 -3.87 12.12
CA TYR A 197 -12.41 -2.79 13.11
C TYR A 197 -12.03 -1.45 12.47
N ILE A 198 -11.17 -1.50 11.45
CA ILE A 198 -10.64 -0.32 10.77
C ILE A 198 -11.46 -0.07 9.50
N ASP A 199 -12.21 1.03 9.51
CA ASP A 199 -13.12 1.47 8.44
C ASP A 199 -12.72 2.80 7.79
N LEU A 200 -11.61 3.39 8.25
CA LEU A 200 -11.03 4.61 7.70
C LEU A 200 -9.56 4.36 7.33
N PRO A 201 -9.01 5.12 6.36
CA PRO A 201 -7.60 5.08 6.06
C PRO A 201 -6.75 5.36 7.31
N VAL A 202 -5.61 4.68 7.40
CA VAL A 202 -4.68 4.85 8.51
C VAL A 202 -3.47 5.64 8.03
N VAL A 203 -3.10 6.69 8.76
CA VAL A 203 -1.95 7.56 8.43
C VAL A 203 -0.93 7.48 9.55
N ASN A 204 0.32 7.15 9.22
CA ASN A 204 1.41 7.18 10.18
C ASN A 204 1.80 8.62 10.56
N LEU A 205 1.61 8.95 11.84
CA LEU A 205 1.98 10.24 12.45
C LEU A 205 2.69 9.99 13.79
N THR A 206 3.42 8.88 13.87
CA THR A 206 4.17 8.46 15.06
C THR A 206 5.49 9.20 15.24
N GLU A 207 6.01 9.81 14.17
CA GLU A 207 7.37 10.39 14.09
C GLU A 207 8.52 9.38 14.34
N LEU A 208 8.20 8.08 14.44
CA LEU A 208 9.18 7.01 14.60
C LEU A 208 9.86 6.73 13.25
N LYS A 209 11.19 6.81 13.22
CA LYS A 209 12.01 6.65 12.01
C LYS A 209 12.68 5.28 11.86
N GLY A 210 12.61 4.46 12.90
CA GLY A 210 13.23 3.14 12.93
C GLY A 210 12.42 2.09 12.19
N VAL A 211 12.99 0.90 12.13
CA VAL A 211 12.30 -0.33 11.77
C VAL A 211 12.22 -1.22 13.00
N TYR A 212 11.11 -1.92 13.15
CA TYR A 212 10.77 -2.58 14.41
C TYR A 212 10.41 -4.05 14.21
N ASP A 213 10.74 -4.83 15.23
CA ASP A 213 10.24 -6.20 15.41
C ASP A 213 9.10 -6.14 16.42
N PHE A 214 7.93 -6.63 16.03
CA PHE A 214 6.78 -6.65 16.91
C PHE A 214 5.80 -7.77 16.57
N THR A 215 5.02 -8.15 17.57
CA THR A 215 3.87 -9.02 17.40
C THR A 215 2.66 -8.25 17.92
N LEU A 216 1.61 -8.19 17.11
CA LEU A 216 0.33 -7.61 17.47
C LEU A 216 -0.71 -8.73 17.55
N GLU A 217 -1.35 -8.88 18.70
CA GLU A 217 -2.38 -9.89 18.94
C GLU A 217 -3.70 -9.27 19.36
N TRP A 218 -4.78 -9.61 18.67
CA TRP A 218 -6.11 -9.12 19.00
C TRP A 218 -7.17 -10.18 18.77
N ALA A 219 -8.28 -10.04 19.47
CA ALA A 219 -9.43 -10.88 19.28
C ALA A 219 -10.13 -10.57 17.94
N PRO A 220 -10.62 -11.57 17.20
CA PRO A 220 -11.43 -11.33 16.02
C PRO A 220 -12.81 -10.79 16.41
N ARG A 221 -13.35 -9.84 15.63
CA ARG A 221 -14.71 -9.34 15.83
C ARG A 221 -15.72 -10.46 15.56
N ARG A 222 -16.46 -10.90 16.57
CA ARG A 222 -17.60 -11.82 16.38
C ARG A 222 -18.63 -11.18 15.45
N GLY A 223 -19.11 -11.95 14.47
CA GLY A 223 -20.08 -11.49 13.47
C GLY A 223 -19.51 -10.65 12.31
N GLY A 224 -18.19 -10.44 12.21
CA GLY A 224 -17.56 -9.82 11.03
C GLY A 224 -17.58 -10.73 9.80
N ARG A 225 -17.20 -10.21 8.61
CA ARG A 225 -17.17 -10.98 7.33
C ARG A 225 -16.49 -12.35 7.42
N GLY A 226 -15.46 -12.49 8.26
CA GLY A 226 -14.78 -13.77 8.51
C GLY A 226 -15.52 -14.76 9.42
N ALA A 227 -16.42 -14.27 10.29
CA ALA A 227 -17.32 -15.10 11.11
C ALA A 227 -18.50 -15.61 10.27
N ALA A 228 -18.98 -14.78 9.33
CA ALA A 228 -20.03 -15.17 8.36
C ALA A 228 -19.59 -16.35 7.48
N MET A 229 -18.33 -16.40 7.06
CA MET A 229 -17.75 -17.54 6.33
C MET A 229 -17.64 -18.83 7.16
N ARG A 230 -17.68 -18.74 8.50
CA ARG A 230 -17.66 -19.90 9.41
C ARG A 230 -19.04 -20.27 9.96
N GLY A 231 -20.11 -19.63 9.48
CA GLY A 231 -21.46 -19.88 9.97
C GLY A 231 -21.69 -19.42 11.42
N GLU A 232 -20.83 -18.56 11.97
CA GLU A 232 -20.99 -18.00 13.31
C GLU A 232 -22.01 -16.85 13.27
N VAL A 233 -23.21 -17.10 13.77
CA VAL A 233 -24.30 -16.11 13.86
C VAL A 233 -23.89 -14.97 14.81
N PRO A 234 -24.05 -13.68 14.45
CA PRO A 234 -23.77 -12.60 15.37
C PRO A 234 -24.81 -12.61 16.50
N ALA A 235 -24.36 -12.69 17.75
CA ALA A 235 -25.17 -12.18 18.85
C ALA A 235 -25.22 -10.66 18.72
N ALA A 236 -26.42 -10.10 18.56
CA ALA A 236 -26.63 -8.66 18.46
C ALA A 236 -26.23 -7.98 19.79
N GLY A 237 -25.03 -7.39 19.83
CA GLY A 237 -24.56 -6.55 20.92
C GLY A 237 -24.32 -5.13 20.43
N LYS A 238 -25.00 -4.16 21.04
CA LYS A 238 -24.92 -2.73 20.70
C LYS A 238 -23.50 -2.22 20.92
N SER A 239 -22.91 -1.61 19.88
CA SER A 239 -21.69 -0.81 19.99
C SER A 239 -22.02 0.50 20.71
N GLY A 240 -21.39 0.77 21.87
CA GLY A 240 -21.63 2.04 22.55
C GLY A 240 -20.91 2.32 23.88
N ASP A 241 -20.31 1.35 24.57
CA ASP A 241 -19.75 1.62 25.91
C ASP A 241 -18.25 1.34 26.02
N ALA A 242 -17.56 2.22 26.76
CA ALA A 242 -16.13 2.17 27.08
C ALA A 242 -15.73 0.86 27.79
N PRO A 243 -14.46 0.41 27.69
CA PRO A 243 -14.08 -0.90 28.20
C PRO A 243 -14.09 -0.95 29.72
N THR A 244 -14.93 -1.79 30.30
CA THR A 244 -14.75 -2.37 31.64
C THR A 244 -13.62 -3.43 31.65
N PRO A 245 -12.97 -3.72 32.79
CA PRO A 245 -11.67 -4.41 32.86
C PRO A 245 -11.66 -5.90 32.51
N SER A 246 -12.79 -6.49 32.13
CA SER A 246 -12.89 -7.90 31.77
C SER A 246 -13.74 -8.03 30.53
N ASN A 247 -13.15 -7.74 29.37
CA ASN A 247 -13.75 -8.13 28.10
C ASN A 247 -13.58 -9.66 27.94
N PRO A 248 -14.63 -10.48 28.05
CA PRO A 248 -14.53 -11.93 27.90
C PRO A 248 -14.06 -12.35 26.49
N ASP A 249 -14.12 -11.42 25.53
CA ASP A 249 -13.73 -11.66 24.14
C ASP A 249 -12.26 -11.29 23.85
N GLY A 250 -11.48 -10.76 24.79
CA GLY A 250 -10.08 -10.35 24.59
C GLY A 250 -9.89 -8.91 24.07
N PRO A 251 -8.66 -8.41 23.92
CA PRO A 251 -8.42 -7.04 23.46
C PRO A 251 -8.81 -6.88 21.99
N ASP A 252 -9.46 -5.78 21.64
CA ASP A 252 -9.62 -5.40 20.24
C ASP A 252 -8.31 -4.83 19.66
N VAL A 253 -8.30 -4.47 18.38
CA VAL A 253 -7.08 -3.96 17.73
C VAL A 253 -6.62 -2.60 18.29
N PHE A 254 -7.53 -1.76 18.78
CA PHE A 254 -7.19 -0.46 19.36
C PHE A 254 -6.51 -0.65 20.72
N ASP A 255 -7.10 -1.50 21.56
CA ASP A 255 -6.54 -1.90 22.85
C ASP A 255 -5.20 -2.60 22.68
N ALA A 256 -5.07 -3.49 21.69
CA ALA A 256 -3.84 -4.21 21.38
C ALA A 256 -2.71 -3.27 20.96
N LEU A 257 -2.97 -2.33 20.04
CA LEU A 257 -1.99 -1.32 19.63
C LEU A 257 -1.48 -0.52 20.84
N GLN A 258 -2.38 -0.13 21.73
CA GLN A 258 -2.03 0.67 22.90
C GLN A 258 -1.27 -0.12 23.96
N SER A 259 -1.75 -1.32 24.28
CA SER A 259 -1.19 -2.13 25.37
C SER A 259 0.09 -2.86 24.99
N GLN A 260 0.24 -3.29 23.73
CA GLN A 260 1.36 -4.11 23.28
C GLN A 260 2.45 -3.26 22.63
N LEU A 261 2.08 -2.28 21.79
CA LEU A 261 3.03 -1.47 21.02
C LEU A 261 3.18 -0.05 21.54
N GLY A 262 2.32 0.38 22.47
CA GLY A 262 2.31 1.77 22.93
C GLY A 262 1.90 2.74 21.84
N LEU A 263 1.14 2.31 20.84
CA LEU A 263 0.62 3.13 19.73
C LEU A 263 -0.89 3.31 19.88
N ARG A 264 -1.48 4.34 19.28
CA ARG A 264 -2.94 4.52 19.25
C ARG A 264 -3.40 5.00 17.89
N LEU A 265 -4.68 4.80 17.61
CA LEU A 265 -5.36 5.34 16.44
C LEU A 265 -6.28 6.48 16.88
N ASP A 266 -5.93 7.71 16.50
CA ASP A 266 -6.72 8.90 16.81
C ASP A 266 -7.51 9.31 15.56
N GLN A 267 -8.84 9.27 15.63
CA GLN A 267 -9.66 9.71 14.51
C GLN A 267 -9.57 11.24 14.34
N ARG A 268 -9.16 11.71 13.16
CA ARG A 268 -9.06 13.15 12.87
C ARG A 268 -9.20 13.46 11.39
N LYS A 269 -9.39 14.75 11.06
CA LYS A 269 -9.31 15.22 9.68
C LYS A 269 -7.85 15.35 9.25
N TYR A 270 -7.54 14.87 8.05
CA TYR A 270 -6.18 14.91 7.48
C TYR A 270 -6.22 15.08 5.96
N PRO A 271 -5.31 15.89 5.37
CA PRO A 271 -5.18 16.02 3.91
C PRO A 271 -4.51 14.78 3.32
N MET A 272 -5.31 13.88 2.75
CA MET A 272 -4.83 12.69 2.05
C MET A 272 -4.44 13.02 0.62
N ASP A 273 -3.40 12.37 0.11
CA ASP A 273 -3.06 12.39 -1.31
C ASP A 273 -4.19 11.77 -2.13
N ILE A 274 -4.54 12.44 -3.22
CA ILE A 274 -5.44 11.92 -4.25
C ILE A 274 -4.77 11.96 -5.61
N VAL A 275 -5.21 11.09 -6.49
CA VAL A 275 -4.87 11.10 -7.91
C VAL A 275 -6.07 11.65 -8.68
N ILE A 276 -5.82 12.64 -9.51
CA ILE A 276 -6.80 13.19 -10.45
C ILE A 276 -6.40 12.72 -11.85
N VAL A 277 -7.32 12.04 -12.53
CA VAL A 277 -7.14 11.56 -13.89
C VAL A 277 -7.47 12.68 -14.87
N ASP A 278 -6.44 13.14 -15.59
CA ASP A 278 -6.58 14.19 -16.60
C ASP A 278 -6.97 13.60 -17.95
N LYS A 279 -6.33 12.49 -18.32
CA LYS A 279 -6.55 11.82 -19.59
C LYS A 279 -6.26 10.34 -19.48
N VAL A 280 -7.06 9.56 -20.20
CA VAL A 280 -6.92 8.12 -20.32
C VAL A 280 -7.68 7.66 -21.55
N GLU A 281 -7.04 6.88 -22.40
CA GLU A 281 -7.64 6.26 -23.57
C GLU A 281 -8.43 5.03 -23.15
N ARG A 282 -9.54 4.78 -23.85
CA ARG A 282 -10.44 3.66 -23.52
C ARG A 282 -9.90 2.32 -24.04
N VAL A 283 -9.25 2.34 -25.20
CA VAL A 283 -8.69 1.17 -25.86
C VAL A 283 -7.17 1.23 -25.67
N PRO A 284 -6.54 0.16 -25.15
CA PRO A 284 -5.09 0.15 -25.03
C PRO A 284 -4.43 0.16 -26.41
N THR A 285 -3.24 0.75 -26.54
CA THR A 285 -2.40 0.56 -27.73
C THR A 285 -2.02 -0.91 -27.87
N ASP A 286 -1.62 -1.34 -29.07
CA ASP A 286 -1.12 -2.70 -29.32
C ASP A 286 0.24 -2.97 -28.66
N ASN A 287 0.62 -4.26 -28.57
CA ASN A 287 1.90 -4.76 -28.06
C ASN A 287 3.08 -4.47 -28.99
#